data_AF-A0A6C0KXB6-F1
#
_entry.id   AF-A0A6C0KXB6-F1
#
_cell.length_a   1.000
_cell.length_b   1.000
_cell.length_c   1.000
_cell.angle_alpha   90.00
_cell.angle_beta   90.00
_cell.angle_gamma   90.00
#
_symmetry.space_group_name_H-M   'P 1'
#
loop_
_entity.id
_entity.type
_entity.pdbx_description
1 polymer ?
#
loop_
_entity_poly.entity_id
_entity_poly.type
_entity_poly.pdbx_seq_one_letter_code
_entity_poly.pdbx_strand_id
1 'polypeptide(L)' 'METTHIILIILLVLFIISIAGHIVVLHMQPVQTTSTSSTVVVKKPGVQPIGGCAGTRYGCCPNGVTPKVDYVGSNCY' A
#
# COMPACT_ATOMS: atom_id res chain seq x y z
N MET A 1 -24.84 43.12 1.51
CA MET A 1 -23.40 43.11 1.15
C MET A 1 -22.58 42.28 2.12
N GLU A 2 -22.75 42.43 3.44
CA GLU A 2 -21.98 41.66 4.45
C GLU A 2 -22.25 40.15 4.43
N THR A 3 -23.52 39.73 4.33
CA THR A 3 -23.90 38.30 4.23
C THR A 3 -23.39 37.64 2.96
N THR A 4 -23.39 38.37 1.84
CA THR A 4 -22.85 37.90 0.55
C THR A 4 -21.35 37.63 0.63
N HIS A 5 -20.59 38.48 1.32
CA HIS A 5 -19.15 38.26 1.54
C HIS A 5 -18.90 37.02 2.41
N ILE A 6 -19.68 36.83 3.48
CA ILE A 6 -19.56 35.65 4.34
C ILE A 6 -19.84 34.37 3.53
N ILE A 7 -20.91 34.36 2.73
CA ILE A 7 -21.26 33.22 1.87
C ILE A 7 -20.14 32.94 0.87
N LEU A 8 -19.58 33.97 0.22
CA LEU A 8 -18.48 33.81 -0.72
C LEU A 8 -17.21 33.25 -0.07
N ILE A 9 -16.88 33.68 1.16
CA ILE A 9 -15.72 33.16 1.90
C ILE A 9 -15.93 31.67 2.24
N ILE A 10 -17.13 31.27 2.68
CA ILE A 10 -17.43 29.87 3.01
C ILE A 10 -17.30 28.98 1.77
N LEU A 11 -17.86 29.42 0.63
CA LEU A 11 -17.77 28.66 -0.62
C LEU A 11 -16.33 28.51 -1.12
N LEU A 12 -15.52 29.58 -0.99
CA LEU A 12 -14.10 29.55 -1.33
C LEU A 12 -13.34 28.51 -0.48
N VAL A 13 -13.57 28.50 0.84
CA VAL A 13 -12.88 27.58 1.77
C VAL A 13 -13.24 26.12 1.47
N LEU A 14 -14.52 25.82 1.24
CA LEU A 14 -14.97 24.45 0.91
C LEU A 14 -14.37 23.94 -0.41
N PHE A 15 -14.25 24.82 -1.40
CA PHE A 15 -13.63 24.50 -2.69
C PHE A 15 -12.14 24.14 -2.54
N ILE A 16 -11.39 24.92 -1.74
CA ILE A 16 -9.97 24.65 -1.47
C ILE A 16 -9.77 23.32 -0.75
N ILE A 17 -10.60 22.99 0.25
CA ILE A 17 -10.53 21.71 0.98
C ILE A 17 -10.79 20.53 0.06
N SER A 18 -11.80 20.63 -0.82
CA SER A 18 -12.15 19.57 -1.79
C SER A 18 -11.02 19.30 -2.78
N ILE A 19 -10.38 20.35 -3.31
CA ILE A 19 -9.25 20.25 -4.24
C ILE A 19 -8.02 19.68 -3.55
N ALA A 20 -7.68 20.16 -2.36
CA ALA A 20 -6.56 19.63 -1.57
C ALA A 20 -6.76 18.13 -1.26
N GLY A 21 -7.99 17.71 -0.94
CA GLY A 21 -8.33 16.31 -0.74
C GLY A 21 -8.16 15.44 -1.99
N HIS A 22 -8.52 15.94 -3.18
CA HIS A 22 -8.33 15.20 -4.43
C HIS A 22 -6.85 15.09 -4.85
N ILE A 23 -6.03 16.11 -4.54
CA ILE A 23 -4.59 16.10 -4.84
C ILE A 23 -3.85 15.00 -4.04
N VAL A 24 -4.28 14.73 -2.80
CA VAL A 24 -3.69 13.68 -1.94
C VAL A 24 -3.93 12.27 -2.49
N VAL A 25 -4.96 12.07 -3.33
CA VAL A 25 -5.27 10.75 -3.92
C VAL A 25 -4.52 10.50 -5.23
N LEU A 26 -4.27 11.52 -6.05
CA LEU A 26 -3.61 11.36 -7.36
C LEU A 26 -2.07 11.39 -7.29
N HIS A 27 -1.49 11.82 -6.16
CA HIS A 27 -0.07 11.64 -5.85
C HIS A 27 0.19 10.57 -4.78
N MET A 28 -0.80 9.70 -4.53
CA MET A 28 -0.49 8.32 -4.20
C MET A 28 -0.27 7.60 -5.53
N GLN A 29 0.87 7.89 -6.17
CA GLN A 29 1.51 6.81 -6.93
C GLN A 29 1.58 5.64 -5.93
N PRO A 30 1.06 4.45 -6.24
CA PRO A 30 1.60 3.29 -5.56
C PRO A 30 3.10 3.41 -5.86
N VAL A 31 3.90 3.63 -4.82
CA VAL A 31 5.35 3.58 -4.97
C VAL A 31 5.61 2.16 -5.44
N GLN A 32 5.69 2.00 -6.76
CA GLN A 32 6.37 0.88 -7.38
C GLN A 32 7.83 1.14 -7.07
N THR A 33 8.21 0.86 -5.81
CA THR A 33 9.59 0.67 -5.44
C THR A 33 10.05 -0.44 -6.36
N THR A 34 10.85 -0.02 -7.33
CA THR A 34 11.59 -0.84 -8.27
C THR A 34 11.99 -2.13 -7.57
N SER A 35 11.37 -3.20 -8.04
CA SER A 35 11.74 -4.58 -7.81
C SER A 35 13.19 -4.78 -8.22
N THR A 36 14.12 -4.57 -7.31
CA THR A 36 15.46 -5.12 -7.38
C THR A 36 15.91 -5.44 -5.97
N SER A 37 15.86 -6.72 -5.62
CA SER A 37 16.73 -7.44 -4.68
C SER A 37 15.91 -8.67 -4.24
N SER A 38 16.00 -9.82 -4.90
CA SER A 38 17.25 -10.58 -5.15
C SER A 38 18.21 -10.43 -3.97
N THR A 39 18.01 -11.34 -3.02
CA THR A 39 19.05 -12.00 -2.21
C THR A 39 20.09 -11.09 -1.53
N VAL A 40 19.71 -10.39 -0.47
CA VAL A 40 20.61 -10.22 0.68
C VAL A 40 19.82 -10.37 1.99
N VAL A 41 20.21 -11.37 2.78
CA VAL A 41 19.67 -11.70 4.09
C VAL A 41 20.03 -10.58 5.09
N VAL A 42 19.11 -9.66 5.36
CA VAL A 42 19.21 -8.77 6.53
C VAL A 42 17.95 -8.90 7.37
N LYS A 43 18.11 -9.60 8.49
CA LYS A 43 17.12 -9.79 9.55
C LYS A 43 16.82 -8.44 10.22
N LYS A 44 15.92 -7.62 9.64
CA LYS A 44 15.36 -6.44 10.33
C LYS A 44 13.96 -6.78 10.85
N PRO A 45 13.71 -6.75 12.17
CA PRO A 45 12.40 -7.04 12.72
C PRO A 45 11.44 -5.90 12.38
N GLY A 46 10.30 -6.22 11.76
CA GLY A 46 9.15 -5.32 11.81
C GLY A 46 8.33 -5.10 10.54
N VAL A 47 8.60 -5.78 9.42
CA VAL A 47 7.72 -5.66 8.24
C VAL A 47 7.29 -7.04 7.79
N GLN A 48 6.06 -7.39 8.14
CA GLN A 48 5.39 -8.56 7.59
C GLN A 48 5.13 -8.30 6.10
N PRO A 49 5.57 -9.17 5.18
CA PRO A 49 5.31 -8.96 3.76
C PRO A 49 3.80 -8.98 3.51
N ILE A 50 3.23 -7.83 3.15
CA ILE A 50 1.84 -7.73 2.69
C ILE A 50 1.82 -8.24 1.25
N GLY A 51 1.58 -9.55 1.10
CA GLY A 51 1.47 -10.22 -0.20
C GLY A 51 2.48 -11.36 -0.41
N GLY A 52 2.39 -12.00 -1.59
CA GLY A 52 3.24 -13.14 -1.98
C GLY A 52 3.04 -14.39 -1.12
N CYS A 53 3.84 -15.43 -1.35
CA CYS A 53 3.77 -16.67 -0.56
C CYS A 53 4.11 -16.44 0.92
N ALA A 54 4.96 -15.44 1.22
CA ALA A 54 5.37 -15.08 2.57
C ALA A 54 4.24 -14.43 3.41
N GLY A 55 3.20 -13.89 2.76
CA GLY A 55 2.00 -13.40 3.40
C GLY A 55 0.91 -14.46 3.60
N THR A 56 1.13 -15.71 3.18
CA THR A 56 0.16 -16.80 3.34
C THR A 56 0.36 -17.56 4.65
N ARG A 57 -0.68 -18.26 5.13
CA ARG A 57 -0.70 -18.96 6.42
C ARG A 57 0.50 -19.92 6.61
N TYR A 58 0.93 -20.58 5.54
CA TYR A 58 1.94 -21.64 5.60
C TYR A 58 3.30 -21.20 5.00
N GLY A 59 3.39 -19.97 4.48
CA GLY A 59 4.60 -19.45 3.86
C GLY A 59 4.88 -20.02 2.46
N CYS A 60 6.15 -20.01 2.08
CA CYS A 60 6.61 -20.38 0.74
C CYS A 60 7.13 -21.82 0.67
N CYS A 61 7.01 -22.45 -0.51
CA CYS A 61 7.76 -23.63 -0.90
C CYS A 61 9.28 -23.35 -0.97
N PRO A 62 10.15 -24.37 -1.10
CA PRO A 62 11.60 -24.19 -1.22
C PRO A 62 12.03 -23.30 -2.40
N ASN A 63 11.20 -23.21 -3.44
CA ASN A 63 11.40 -22.31 -4.58
C ASN A 63 11.21 -20.80 -4.26
N GLY A 64 10.73 -20.48 -3.04
CA GLY A 64 10.61 -19.11 -2.54
C GLY A 64 9.47 -18.27 -3.14
N VAL A 65 8.66 -18.81 -4.06
CA VAL A 65 7.59 -18.05 -4.76
C VAL A 65 6.23 -18.72 -4.68
N THR A 66 6.17 -20.05 -4.57
CA THR A 66 4.90 -20.78 -4.52
C THR A 66 4.38 -20.82 -3.08
N PRO A 67 3.11 -20.43 -2.82
CA PRO A 67 2.51 -20.56 -1.50
C PRO A 67 2.23 -22.03 -1.17
N LYS A 68 2.52 -22.43 0.07
CA LYS A 68 2.14 -23.75 0.58
C LYS A 68 0.62 -23.83 0.77
N VAL A 69 0.00 -24.93 0.33
CA VAL A 69 -1.45 -25.17 0.52
C VAL A 69 -1.80 -25.70 1.91
N ASP A 70 -0.85 -26.34 2.57
CA ASP A 70 -0.95 -26.85 3.94
C ASP A 70 0.38 -26.71 4.68
N TYR A 71 0.41 -27.04 5.97
CA TYR A 71 1.62 -26.93 6.79
C TYR A 71 2.79 -27.79 6.24
N VAL A 72 2.48 -28.93 5.62
CA VAL A 72 3.46 -29.85 5.05
C VAL A 72 4.00 -29.33 3.71
N GLY A 73 3.18 -28.57 2.96
CA GLY A 73 3.47 -28.13 1.60
C GLY A 73 3.20 -29.23 0.58
N SER A 74 2.03 -29.89 0.63
CA SER A 74 1.68 -30.98 -0.31
C SER A 74 1.72 -30.58 -1.80
N ASN A 75 1.76 -29.29 -2.11
CA ASN A 75 1.91 -28.75 -3.46
C ASN A 75 3.35 -28.34 -3.83
N CYS A 76 4.33 -28.53 -2.95
CA CYS A 76 5.73 -28.21 -3.21
C CYS A 76 6.43 -29.43 -3.83
N TYR A 77 6.76 -29.33 -5.13
CA TYR A 77 7.45 -30.34 -5.93
C TYR A 77 8.84 -29.86 -6.37
#